data_AF-A0A9P6PBF0-F1
#
_entry.id   AF-A0A9P6PBF0-F1
#
_cell.length_a   1.000
_cell.length_b   1.000
_cell.length_c   1.000
_cell.angle_alpha   90.00
_cell.angle_beta   90.00
_cell.angle_gamma   90.00
#
_symmetry.space_group_name_H-M   'P 1'
#
loop_
_entity.id
_entity.type
_entity.pdbx_description
1 polymer ?
#
loop_
_entity_poly.entity_id
_entity_poly.type
_entity_poly.pdbx_seq_one_letter_code
_entity_poly.pdbx_strand_id
1 'polypeptide(L)'
;MIPTISELFLHDTESKKLDEVFNSILDEADVKIEQSVDWPMLSENRSVITRRGPCLENGHQFFQRQSVHSKEEATYDQLRQVLLVNHSLNKAKYIEGMSEARELEKLTQHAGVYWMGFKATLVPSREYLELVVTKEDPIARRFTIVSKPVEYSQEPLRQGHVRAAYESWQVVQEITQEDGEKQVEWICVQRSMAGGWIPWCLSDWITGHEFHKEVDSIIQFIKGTGVTQN
;
A
#
# COMPACT_ATOMS: atom_id res chain seq x y z
N MET A 1 16.24 5.41 -8.30
CA MET A 1 14.97 5.20 -9.04
C MET A 1 14.34 3.93 -8.51
N ILE A 2 13.03 3.93 -8.21
CA ILE A 2 12.31 2.71 -7.85
C ILE A 2 12.20 1.85 -9.12
N PRO A 3 12.58 0.56 -9.10
CA PRO A 3 12.38 -0.35 -10.23
C PRO A 3 10.92 -0.35 -10.64
N THR A 4 10.68 -0.12 -11.93
CA THR A 4 9.33 -0.05 -12.51
C THR A 4 9.13 -1.28 -13.38
N ILE A 5 8.01 -1.95 -13.23
CA ILE A 5 7.64 -3.11 -14.05
C ILE A 5 7.29 -2.61 -15.45
N SER A 6 7.88 -3.20 -16.49
CA SER A 6 7.59 -2.80 -17.86
C SER A 6 6.24 -3.35 -18.31
N GLU A 7 5.55 -2.60 -19.17
CA GLU A 7 4.29 -3.04 -19.78
C GLU A 7 4.47 -4.33 -20.59
N LEU A 8 5.59 -4.44 -21.32
CA LEU A 8 5.93 -5.64 -22.10
C LEU A 8 5.98 -6.90 -21.22
N PHE A 9 6.52 -6.78 -20.00
CA PHE A 9 6.59 -7.91 -19.08
C PHE A 9 5.20 -8.41 -18.66
N LEU A 10 4.20 -7.52 -18.58
CA LEU A 10 2.83 -7.89 -18.24
C LEU A 10 2.09 -8.58 -19.40
N HIS A 11 2.38 -8.22 -20.65
CA HIS A 11 1.64 -8.74 -21.82
C HIS A 11 2.33 -9.86 -22.59
N ASP A 12 3.66 -10.03 -22.46
CA ASP A 12 4.41 -11.11 -23.13
C ASP A 12 4.31 -12.46 -22.36
N THR A 13 3.72 -12.41 -21.17
CA THR A 13 3.67 -13.54 -20.26
C THR A 13 2.34 -14.28 -20.41
N GLU A 14 2.36 -15.54 -20.88
CA GLU A 14 1.17 -16.41 -20.85
C GLU A 14 0.56 -16.44 -19.43
N SER A 15 -0.78 -16.44 -19.31
CA SER A 15 -1.47 -16.30 -18.01
C SER A 15 -0.96 -17.23 -16.89
N LYS A 16 -0.56 -18.47 -17.18
CA LYS A 16 0.02 -19.38 -16.18
C LYS A 16 1.38 -18.91 -15.62
N LYS A 17 2.17 -18.22 -16.44
CA LYS A 17 3.43 -17.61 -16.01
C LYS A 17 3.20 -16.31 -15.24
N LEU A 18 2.10 -15.58 -15.50
CA LEU A 18 1.74 -14.38 -14.73
C LEU A 18 1.46 -14.73 -13.26
N ASP A 19 0.75 -15.83 -13.00
CA ASP A 19 0.51 -16.28 -11.63
C ASP A 19 1.82 -16.64 -10.89
N GLU A 20 2.79 -17.26 -11.55
CA GLU A 20 4.12 -17.55 -10.97
C GLU A 20 4.87 -16.25 -10.64
N VAL A 21 4.84 -15.28 -11.54
CA VAL A 21 5.43 -13.95 -11.32
C VAL A 21 4.76 -13.23 -10.15
N PHE A 22 3.43 -13.23 -10.10
CA PHE A 22 2.67 -12.59 -9.02
C PHE A 22 2.93 -13.26 -7.68
N ASN A 23 3.02 -14.58 -7.63
CA ASN A 23 3.43 -15.30 -6.43
C ASN A 23 4.84 -14.89 -5.99
N SER A 24 5.80 -14.79 -6.93
CA SER A 24 7.14 -14.30 -6.59
C SER A 24 7.14 -12.87 -6.05
N ILE A 25 6.29 -11.98 -6.56
CA ILE A 25 6.13 -10.61 -6.05
C ILE A 25 5.54 -10.62 -4.63
N LEU A 26 4.56 -11.50 -4.37
CA LEU A 26 3.92 -11.67 -3.07
C LEU A 26 4.89 -12.25 -2.03
N ASP A 27 5.76 -13.18 -2.42
CA ASP A 27 6.75 -13.79 -1.54
C ASP A 27 7.79 -12.78 -1.02
N GLU A 28 8.00 -11.66 -1.73
CA GLU A 28 8.83 -10.56 -1.23
C GLU A 28 8.24 -9.90 0.03
N ALA A 29 6.92 -9.96 0.23
CA ALA A 29 6.25 -9.24 1.32
C ALA A 29 6.70 -9.75 2.69
N ASP A 30 6.78 -11.06 2.87
CA ASP A 30 7.12 -11.68 4.14
C ASP A 30 8.56 -11.32 4.53
N VAL A 31 9.48 -11.45 3.57
CA VAL A 31 10.88 -11.04 3.73
C VAL A 31 11.01 -9.57 4.10
N LYS A 32 10.27 -8.68 3.42
CA LYS A 32 10.32 -7.24 3.69
C LYS A 32 9.76 -6.89 5.06
N ILE A 33 8.67 -7.54 5.45
CA ILE A 33 8.03 -7.30 6.74
C ILE A 33 8.91 -7.79 7.87
N GLU A 34 9.44 -9.01 7.80
CA GLU A 34 10.37 -9.57 8.78
C GLU A 34 11.59 -8.66 8.97
N GLN A 35 12.22 -8.24 7.88
CA GLN A 35 13.37 -7.32 7.93
C GLN A 35 13.03 -5.96 8.56
N SER A 36 11.77 -5.53 8.45
CA SER A 36 11.34 -4.21 8.89
C SER A 36 11.02 -4.10 10.38
N VAL A 37 10.83 -5.23 11.06
CA VAL A 37 10.53 -5.28 12.50
C VAL A 37 11.68 -4.69 13.32
N ASP A 38 12.91 -4.95 12.90
CA ASP A 38 14.15 -4.51 13.58
C ASP A 38 14.58 -3.09 13.19
N TRP A 39 13.82 -2.40 12.33
CA TRP A 39 14.16 -1.02 11.96
C TRP A 39 13.98 -0.06 13.15
N PRO A 40 14.83 0.99 13.25
CA PRO A 40 14.68 2.00 14.28
C PRO A 40 13.28 2.63 14.28
N MET A 41 12.63 2.61 15.45
CA MET A 41 11.37 3.30 15.66
C MET A 41 11.55 4.81 15.45
N LEU A 42 10.72 5.38 14.59
CA LEU A 42 10.68 6.80 14.29
C LEU A 42 9.68 7.52 15.19
N SER A 43 8.49 6.93 15.37
CA SER A 43 7.42 7.46 16.20
C SER A 43 6.43 6.39 16.59
N GLU A 44 5.70 6.65 17.67
CA GLU A 44 4.55 5.87 18.11
C GLU A 44 3.38 6.84 18.32
N ASN A 45 2.26 6.58 17.62
CA ASN A 45 1.04 7.38 17.70
C ASN A 45 -0.12 6.45 18.01
N ARG A 46 -0.63 6.49 19.26
CA ARG A 46 -1.64 5.55 19.76
C ARG A 46 -1.16 4.10 19.58
N SER A 47 -1.92 3.27 18.86
CA SER A 47 -1.59 1.88 18.53
C SER A 47 -0.78 1.72 17.24
N VAL A 48 -0.27 2.82 16.66
CA VAL A 48 0.48 2.80 15.41
C VAL A 48 1.95 3.10 15.65
N ILE A 49 2.80 2.11 15.35
CA ILE A 49 4.25 2.24 15.38
C ILE A 49 4.73 2.55 13.96
N THR A 50 5.56 3.57 13.80
CA THR A 50 6.26 3.86 12.55
C THR A 50 7.76 3.65 12.74
N ARG A 51 8.37 2.84 11.88
CA ARG A 51 9.82 2.61 11.84
C ARG A 51 10.41 3.14 10.54
N ARG A 52 11.70 3.46 10.59
CA ARG A 52 12.45 3.98 9.45
C ARG A 52 13.55 3.00 9.08
N GLY A 53 13.48 2.50 7.85
CA GLY A 53 14.43 1.57 7.29
C GLY A 53 15.70 2.21 6.74
N PRO A 54 16.53 1.42 6.05
CA PRO A 54 17.79 1.91 5.49
C PRO A 54 17.54 2.99 4.45
N CYS A 55 18.41 4.00 4.44
CA CYS A 55 18.52 4.94 3.33
C CYS A 55 19.24 4.25 2.17
N LEU A 56 18.64 4.28 0.99
CA LEU A 56 19.23 3.72 -0.21
C LEU A 56 20.23 4.71 -0.83
N GLU A 57 21.07 4.22 -1.74
CA GLU A 57 22.04 5.05 -2.48
C GLU A 57 21.38 6.21 -3.24
N ASN A 58 20.10 6.07 -3.58
CA ASN A 58 19.32 7.11 -4.25
C ASN A 58 18.65 8.11 -3.29
N GLY A 59 18.96 8.06 -2.00
CA GLY A 59 18.47 8.98 -0.96
C GLY A 59 17.10 8.63 -0.39
N HIS A 60 16.32 7.74 -1.02
CA HIS A 60 15.00 7.39 -0.54
C HIS A 60 15.05 6.34 0.56
N GLN A 61 14.18 6.50 1.56
CA GLN A 61 14.07 5.62 2.70
C GLN A 61 12.82 4.73 2.64
N PHE A 62 12.94 3.54 3.22
CA PHE A 62 11.77 2.74 3.53
C PHE A 62 11.16 3.22 4.85
N PHE A 63 9.83 3.17 4.90
CA PHE A 63 9.06 3.35 6.11
C PHE A 63 8.24 2.11 6.35
N GLN A 64 8.10 1.75 7.62
CA GLN A 64 7.29 0.66 8.08
C GLN A 64 6.26 1.24 9.03
N ARG A 65 5.02 0.77 8.92
CA ARG A 65 3.92 1.05 9.83
C ARG A 65 3.34 -0.26 10.32
N GLN A 66 3.18 -0.39 11.62
CA GLN A 66 2.50 -1.50 12.28
C GLN A 66 1.38 -0.94 13.13
N SER A 67 0.20 -1.53 13.02
CA SER A 67 -0.92 -1.23 13.89
C SER A 67 -1.62 -2.51 14.33
N VAL A 68 -2.15 -2.50 15.55
CA VAL A 68 -2.93 -3.61 16.09
C VAL A 68 -4.30 -3.07 16.48
N HIS A 69 -5.34 -3.79 16.09
CA HIS A 69 -6.73 -3.35 16.23
C HIS A 69 -7.54 -4.37 17.00
N SER A 70 -8.23 -3.87 18.03
CA SER A 70 -9.29 -4.60 18.72
C SER A 70 -10.54 -4.76 17.84
N LYS A 71 -11.44 -5.67 18.21
CA LYS A 71 -12.71 -5.89 17.49
C LYS A 71 -13.59 -4.64 17.46
N GLU A 72 -13.48 -3.79 18.47
CA GLU A 72 -14.20 -2.52 18.61
C GLU A 72 -13.66 -1.44 17.67
N GLU A 73 -12.41 -1.57 17.23
CA GLU A 73 -11.77 -0.65 16.29
C GLU A 73 -11.99 -1.08 14.85
N ALA A 74 -11.59 -2.30 14.51
CA ALA A 74 -11.81 -2.92 13.21
C ALA A 74 -11.61 -4.44 13.26
N THR A 75 -12.52 -5.17 12.62
CA THR A 75 -12.37 -6.63 12.44
C THR A 75 -11.53 -6.97 11.20
N TYR A 76 -11.06 -8.23 11.13
CA TYR A 76 -10.31 -8.71 9.97
C TYR A 76 -11.14 -8.58 8.69
N ASP A 77 -12.43 -8.94 8.76
CA ASP A 77 -13.32 -8.91 7.59
C ASP A 77 -13.61 -7.47 7.13
N GLN A 78 -13.68 -6.51 8.07
CA GLN A 78 -13.79 -5.09 7.74
C GLN A 78 -12.53 -4.56 7.05
N LEU A 79 -11.35 -4.87 7.59
CA LEU A 79 -10.07 -4.49 6.98
C LEU A 79 -9.90 -5.16 5.62
N ARG A 80 -10.24 -6.45 5.49
CA ARG A 80 -10.25 -7.19 4.23
C ARG A 80 -11.14 -6.49 3.19
N GLN A 81 -12.35 -6.07 3.57
CA GLN A 81 -13.27 -5.41 2.64
C GLN A 81 -12.74 -4.05 2.14
N VAL A 82 -11.97 -3.33 2.95
CA VAL A 82 -11.42 -2.02 2.58
C VAL A 82 -10.07 -2.13 1.87
N LEU A 83 -9.19 -2.99 2.38
CA LEU A 83 -7.80 -3.10 1.96
C LEU A 83 -7.59 -4.16 0.87
N LEU A 84 -8.26 -5.30 0.93
CA LEU A 84 -8.08 -6.36 -0.07
C LEU A 84 -9.01 -6.15 -1.27
N VAL A 85 -10.31 -5.95 -0.99
CA VAL A 85 -11.33 -5.84 -2.04
C VAL A 85 -11.31 -4.44 -2.63
N ASN A 86 -10.97 -4.30 -3.91
CA ASN A 86 -10.86 -3.01 -4.61
C ASN A 86 -9.87 -2.05 -3.94
N HIS A 87 -8.72 -2.57 -3.48
CA HIS A 87 -7.68 -1.85 -2.73
C HIS A 87 -7.48 -0.39 -3.18
N SER A 88 -7.00 -0.19 -4.41
CA SER A 88 -6.66 1.13 -4.94
C SER A 88 -7.89 2.02 -5.17
N LEU A 89 -9.04 1.42 -5.52
CA LEU A 89 -10.28 2.18 -5.74
C LEU A 89 -10.87 2.70 -4.42
N ASN A 90 -10.68 1.97 -3.32
CA ASN A 90 -11.15 2.42 -2.01
C ASN A 90 -10.30 3.57 -1.45
N LYS A 91 -9.01 3.67 -1.80
CA LYS A 91 -8.12 4.73 -1.30
C LYS A 91 -8.67 6.13 -1.53
N ALA A 92 -9.34 6.39 -2.66
CA ALA A 92 -9.92 7.70 -2.95
C ALA A 92 -11.05 8.12 -1.99
N LYS A 93 -11.57 7.18 -1.18
CA LYS A 93 -12.65 7.42 -0.21
C LYS A 93 -12.13 7.86 1.16
N TYR A 94 -10.88 7.57 1.48
CA TYR A 94 -10.32 7.81 2.83
C TYR A 94 -8.93 8.47 2.82
N ILE A 95 -8.17 8.44 1.72
CA ILE A 95 -6.88 9.11 1.64
C ILE A 95 -7.09 10.58 1.27
N GLU A 96 -6.72 11.48 2.18
CA GLU A 96 -6.74 12.92 1.93
C GLU A 96 -5.85 13.29 0.74
N GLY A 97 -6.37 14.16 -0.13
CA GLY A 97 -5.66 14.62 -1.33
C GLY A 97 -5.72 13.65 -2.50
N MET A 98 -6.10 12.39 -2.31
CA MET A 98 -6.36 11.48 -3.43
C MET A 98 -7.68 11.90 -4.11
N SER A 99 -7.59 12.33 -5.36
CA SER A 99 -8.75 12.84 -6.09
C SER A 99 -9.52 11.77 -6.85
N GLU A 100 -8.84 10.72 -7.29
CA GLU A 100 -9.40 9.73 -8.19
C GLU A 100 -8.53 8.46 -8.21
N ALA A 101 -9.16 7.31 -8.39
CA ALA A 101 -8.53 6.02 -8.63
C ALA A 101 -9.30 5.30 -9.74
N ARG A 102 -8.58 4.72 -10.70
CA ARG A 102 -9.15 3.96 -11.84
C ARG A 102 -8.40 2.65 -12.03
N GLU A 103 -9.13 1.57 -12.24
CA GLU A 103 -8.55 0.33 -12.77
C GLU A 103 -8.38 0.52 -14.27
N LEU A 104 -7.12 0.49 -14.73
CA LEU A 104 -6.79 0.59 -16.15
C LEU A 104 -6.94 -0.78 -16.82
N GLU A 105 -6.47 -1.82 -16.14
CA GLU A 105 -6.49 -3.18 -16.66
C GLU A 105 -6.59 -4.20 -15.55
N LYS A 106 -7.49 -5.16 -15.73
CA LYS A 106 -7.59 -6.33 -14.87
C LYS A 106 -6.78 -7.47 -15.47
N LEU A 107 -5.68 -7.84 -14.80
CA LEU A 107 -4.78 -8.90 -15.27
C LEU A 107 -5.27 -10.29 -14.84
N THR A 108 -5.67 -10.43 -13.57
CA THR A 108 -6.26 -11.66 -13.02
C THR A 108 -7.35 -11.33 -12.02
N GLN A 109 -7.89 -12.34 -11.32
CA GLN A 109 -8.79 -12.09 -10.19
C GLN A 109 -8.09 -11.45 -8.98
N HIS A 110 -6.75 -11.49 -8.93
CA HIS A 110 -5.95 -11.04 -7.80
C HIS A 110 -4.93 -9.96 -8.16
N ALA A 111 -4.84 -9.57 -9.43
CA ALA A 111 -3.91 -8.57 -9.91
C ALA A 111 -4.54 -7.62 -10.93
N GLY A 112 -4.17 -6.35 -10.86
CA GLY A 112 -4.61 -5.32 -11.79
C GLY A 112 -3.66 -4.12 -11.83
N VAL A 113 -3.78 -3.34 -12.90
CA VAL A 113 -3.07 -2.08 -13.11
C VAL A 113 -4.01 -0.93 -12.79
N TYR A 114 -3.54 0.01 -11.98
CA TYR A 114 -4.33 1.12 -11.48
C TYR A 114 -3.63 2.45 -11.73
N TRP A 115 -4.44 3.45 -12.06
CA TRP A 115 -4.05 4.85 -12.06
C TRP A 115 -4.63 5.54 -10.82
N MET A 116 -3.80 6.37 -10.18
CA MET A 116 -4.19 7.12 -8.99
C MET A 116 -3.77 8.57 -9.11
N GLY A 117 -4.70 9.50 -8.93
CA GLY A 117 -4.46 10.94 -8.97
C GLY A 117 -4.49 11.57 -7.59
N PHE A 118 -3.50 12.42 -7.29
CA PHE A 118 -3.37 13.16 -6.04
C PHE A 118 -3.28 14.66 -6.32
N LYS A 119 -4.21 15.42 -5.72
CA LYS A 119 -4.22 16.88 -5.76
C LYS A 119 -3.25 17.43 -4.73
N ALA A 120 -2.56 18.50 -5.12
CA ALA A 120 -1.73 19.29 -4.23
C ALA A 120 -1.95 20.79 -4.49
N THR A 121 -1.93 21.60 -3.44
CA THR A 121 -2.28 23.03 -3.53
C THR A 121 -1.11 23.91 -3.97
N LEU A 122 0.12 23.58 -3.54
CA LEU A 122 1.30 24.44 -3.71
C LEU A 122 2.37 23.87 -4.65
N VAL A 123 2.14 22.66 -5.15
CA VAL A 123 3.05 21.92 -6.02
C VAL A 123 2.22 21.19 -7.07
N PRO A 124 2.79 20.82 -8.24
CA PRO A 124 2.06 20.06 -9.25
C PRO A 124 1.38 18.83 -8.66
N SER A 125 0.22 18.44 -9.16
CA SER A 125 -0.44 17.20 -8.73
C SER A 125 0.45 15.99 -9.00
N ARG A 126 0.23 14.88 -8.28
CA ARG A 126 0.92 13.61 -8.55
C ARG A 126 -0.04 12.64 -9.21
N GLU A 127 0.50 11.82 -10.09
CA GLU A 127 -0.17 10.60 -10.49
C GLU A 127 0.75 9.41 -10.29
N TYR A 128 0.15 8.27 -9.99
CA TYR A 128 0.83 7.00 -9.83
C TYR A 128 0.21 5.99 -10.79
N LEU A 129 1.07 5.17 -11.39
CA LEU A 129 0.67 3.94 -12.05
C LEU A 129 1.24 2.79 -11.24
N GLU A 130 0.37 1.87 -10.83
CA GLU A 130 0.76 0.73 -10.03
C GLU A 130 0.17 -0.57 -10.54
N LEU A 131 0.99 -1.62 -10.48
CA LEU A 131 0.52 -3.00 -10.41
C LEU A 131 0.18 -3.28 -8.95
N VAL A 132 -1.03 -3.75 -8.69
CA VAL A 132 -1.42 -4.29 -7.38
C VAL A 132 -1.65 -5.78 -7.52
N VAL A 133 -0.98 -6.54 -6.66
CA VAL A 133 -1.11 -8.00 -6.55
C VAL A 133 -1.57 -8.33 -5.14
N THR A 134 -2.53 -9.23 -5.03
CA THR A 134 -3.14 -9.61 -3.76
C THR A 134 -3.13 -11.13 -3.57
N LYS A 135 -3.10 -11.58 -2.31
CA LYS A 135 -3.26 -12.98 -1.95
C LYS A 135 -3.96 -13.08 -0.61
N GLU A 136 -4.86 -14.03 -0.49
CA GLU A 136 -5.53 -14.32 0.77
C GLU A 136 -5.33 -15.79 1.15
N ASP A 137 -4.99 -16.01 2.42
CA ASP A 137 -5.08 -17.30 3.09
C ASP A 137 -6.27 -17.23 4.06
N PRO A 138 -7.43 -17.78 3.67
CA PRO A 138 -8.63 -17.75 4.50
C PRO A 138 -8.52 -18.67 5.73
N ILE A 139 -7.64 -19.68 5.70
CA ILE A 139 -7.44 -20.59 6.83
C ILE A 139 -6.63 -19.88 7.91
N ALA A 140 -5.56 -19.18 7.52
CA ALA A 140 -4.74 -18.39 8.44
C ALA A 140 -5.37 -17.03 8.81
N ARG A 141 -6.51 -16.65 8.19
CA ARG A 141 -7.10 -15.30 8.27
C ARG A 141 -6.03 -14.23 8.09
N ARG A 142 -5.37 -14.32 6.92
CA ARG A 142 -4.24 -13.49 6.52
C ARG A 142 -4.40 -13.08 5.06
N PHE A 143 -4.10 -11.83 4.75
CA PHE A 143 -3.96 -11.41 3.36
C PHE A 143 -2.75 -10.49 3.15
N THR A 144 -2.22 -10.56 1.95
CA THR A 144 -1.04 -9.82 1.49
C THR A 144 -1.41 -8.96 0.30
N ILE A 145 -0.92 -7.72 0.29
CA ILE A 145 -1.07 -6.78 -0.82
C ILE A 145 0.30 -6.24 -1.17
N VAL A 146 0.67 -6.32 -2.44
CA VAL A 146 1.91 -5.74 -2.95
C VAL A 146 1.59 -4.77 -4.07
N SER A 147 2.08 -3.54 -3.93
CA SER A 147 2.01 -2.51 -4.96
C SER A 147 3.40 -2.27 -5.53
N LYS A 148 3.53 -2.25 -6.85
CA LYS A 148 4.77 -1.93 -7.57
C LYS A 148 4.48 -0.89 -8.64
N PRO A 149 5.41 0.05 -8.92
CA PRO A 149 5.19 0.99 -10.01
C PRO A 149 5.28 0.24 -11.35
N VAL A 150 4.47 0.67 -12.30
CA VAL A 150 4.38 0.05 -13.64
C VAL A 150 4.41 1.10 -14.74
N GLU A 151 5.06 0.76 -15.85
CA GLU A 151 4.95 1.50 -17.10
C GLU A 151 3.66 1.12 -17.81
N TYR A 152 2.93 2.11 -18.34
CA TYR A 152 1.71 1.86 -19.09
C TYR A 152 1.59 2.91 -20.18
N SER A 153 1.92 2.52 -21.42
CA SER A 153 2.01 3.44 -22.56
C SER A 153 0.66 4.04 -22.96
N GLN A 154 -0.43 3.33 -22.66
CA GLN A 154 -1.80 3.78 -22.96
C GLN A 154 -2.29 4.90 -22.03
N GLU A 155 -1.62 5.14 -20.90
CA GLU A 155 -1.99 6.19 -19.94
C GLU A 155 -0.88 7.28 -19.89
N PRO A 156 -0.95 8.27 -20.80
CA PRO A 156 0.03 9.35 -20.84
C PRO A 156 -0.05 10.24 -19.59
N LEU A 157 1.07 10.89 -19.27
CA LEU A 157 1.14 11.81 -18.14
C LEU A 157 0.12 12.94 -18.30
N ARG A 158 -0.80 13.06 -17.33
CA ARG A 158 -1.82 14.12 -17.35
C ARG A 158 -1.17 15.49 -17.23
N GLN A 159 -1.65 16.45 -18.01
CA GLN A 159 -1.15 17.83 -17.95
C GLN A 159 -1.27 18.38 -16.51
N GLY A 160 -0.20 19.04 -16.04
CA GLY A 160 -0.12 19.58 -14.68
C GLY A 160 0.17 18.54 -13.59
N HIS A 161 0.36 17.27 -13.96
CA HIS A 161 0.77 16.21 -13.03
C HIS A 161 2.25 15.88 -13.19
N VAL A 162 2.83 15.32 -12.13
CA VAL A 162 4.14 14.70 -12.09
C VAL A 162 3.94 13.22 -11.82
N ARG A 163 4.58 12.37 -12.63
CA ARG A 163 4.59 10.92 -12.39
C ARG A 163 5.43 10.63 -11.16
N ALA A 164 4.76 10.17 -10.12
CA ALA A 164 5.39 9.66 -8.91
C ALA A 164 5.40 8.13 -8.96
N ALA A 165 6.28 7.53 -8.18
CA ALA A 165 6.40 6.09 -8.07
C ALA A 165 6.43 5.71 -6.60
N TYR A 166 5.82 4.59 -6.26
CA TYR A 166 5.95 4.01 -4.93
C TYR A 166 5.82 2.50 -5.04
N GLU A 167 6.35 1.81 -4.03
CA GLU A 167 6.08 0.40 -3.82
C GLU A 167 5.67 0.20 -2.37
N SER A 168 4.79 -0.78 -2.15
CA SER A 168 4.36 -1.15 -0.81
C SER A 168 4.18 -2.66 -0.71
N TRP A 169 4.43 -3.19 0.49
CA TRP A 169 4.10 -4.55 0.88
C TRP A 169 3.30 -4.46 2.17
N GLN A 170 2.13 -5.08 2.18
CA GLN A 170 1.21 -5.04 3.29
C GLN A 170 0.78 -6.44 3.64
N VAL A 171 0.74 -6.73 4.94
CA VAL A 171 0.15 -7.95 5.47
C VAL A 171 -0.84 -7.56 6.56
N VAL A 172 -2.01 -8.16 6.49
CA VAL A 172 -3.04 -8.08 7.53
C VAL A 172 -3.31 -9.49 8.01
N GLN A 173 -3.31 -9.69 9.32
CA GLN A 173 -3.47 -10.99 9.94
C GLN A 173 -4.28 -10.91 11.22
N GLU A 174 -5.19 -11.86 11.42
CA GLU A 174 -5.81 -12.07 12.73
C GLU A 174 -4.81 -12.76 13.68
N ILE A 175 -4.54 -12.14 14.81
CA ILE A 175 -3.68 -12.65 15.88
C ILE A 175 -4.53 -12.96 17.12
N THR A 176 -4.14 -13.98 17.86
CA THR A 176 -4.77 -14.33 19.15
C THR A 176 -3.80 -13.96 20.27
N GLN A 177 -4.24 -13.07 21.16
CA GLN A 177 -3.48 -12.65 22.33
C GLN A 177 -3.43 -13.76 23.39
N GLU A 178 -2.56 -13.61 24.39
CA GLU A 178 -2.38 -14.60 25.46
C GLU A 178 -3.66 -14.85 26.28
N ASP A 179 -4.55 -13.86 26.36
CA ASP A 179 -5.87 -13.93 27.01
C ASP A 179 -6.95 -14.60 26.15
N GLY A 180 -6.63 -14.96 24.91
CA GLY A 180 -7.55 -15.53 23.93
C GLY A 180 -8.36 -14.51 23.14
N GLU A 181 -8.15 -13.21 23.35
CA GLU A 181 -8.79 -12.17 22.55
C GLU A 181 -8.19 -12.12 21.14
N LYS A 182 -9.07 -11.96 20.16
CA LYS A 182 -8.69 -11.82 18.76
C LYS A 182 -8.47 -10.35 18.42
N GLN A 183 -7.31 -10.06 17.86
CA GLN A 183 -6.95 -8.75 17.33
C GLN A 183 -6.50 -8.88 15.89
N VAL A 184 -6.44 -7.76 15.18
CA VAL A 184 -5.94 -7.74 13.81
C VAL A 184 -4.69 -6.89 13.76
N GLU A 185 -3.59 -7.50 13.34
CA GLU A 185 -2.36 -6.81 13.04
C GLU A 185 -2.34 -6.40 11.57
N TRP A 186 -1.94 -5.16 11.31
CA TRP A 186 -1.68 -4.66 9.98
C TRP A 186 -0.27 -4.06 9.92
N ILE A 187 0.56 -4.64 9.07
CA ILE A 187 1.89 -4.14 8.77
C ILE A 187 1.93 -3.66 7.32
N CYS A 188 2.48 -2.47 7.11
CA CYS A 188 2.78 -1.92 5.79
C CYS A 188 4.23 -1.43 5.75
N VAL A 189 4.99 -1.91 4.77
CA VAL A 189 6.31 -1.38 4.40
C VAL A 189 6.16 -0.67 3.07
N GLN A 190 6.65 0.56 2.97
CA GLN A 190 6.61 1.30 1.71
C GLN A 190 7.85 2.16 1.49
N ARG A 191 8.10 2.50 0.22
CA ARG A 191 8.94 3.64 -0.16
C ARG A 191 8.27 4.39 -1.30
N SER A 192 8.46 5.70 -1.33
CA SER A 192 7.88 6.57 -2.34
C SER A 192 8.90 7.52 -2.94
N MET A 193 8.66 7.91 -4.18
CA MET A 193 9.36 8.94 -4.92
C MET A 193 8.33 9.91 -5.48
N ALA A 194 8.25 11.11 -4.92
CA ALA A 194 7.29 12.14 -5.35
C ALA A 194 7.53 12.68 -6.78
N GLY A 195 8.73 12.44 -7.33
CA GLY A 195 9.16 12.92 -8.64
C GLY A 195 9.35 14.44 -8.70
N GLY A 196 9.78 14.92 -9.87
CA GLY A 196 9.98 16.35 -10.12
C GLY A 196 11.07 16.97 -9.25
N TRP A 197 10.83 18.21 -8.78
CA TRP A 197 11.82 19.01 -8.05
C TRP A 197 11.71 18.92 -6.52
N ILE A 198 10.78 18.11 -5.99
CA ILE A 198 10.63 17.96 -4.53
C ILE A 198 11.90 17.29 -3.97
N PRO A 199 12.61 17.93 -3.02
CA PRO A 199 13.75 17.30 -2.37
C PRO A 199 13.34 16.00 -1.67
N TRP A 200 14.12 14.94 -1.85
CA TRP A 200 13.84 13.63 -1.26
C TRP A 200 13.69 13.70 0.26
N CYS A 201 14.51 14.50 0.96
CA CYS A 201 14.44 14.65 2.41
C CYS A 201 13.11 15.23 2.89
N LEU A 202 12.48 16.09 2.10
CA LEU A 202 11.16 16.64 2.39
C LEU A 202 10.06 15.60 2.14
N SER A 203 10.15 14.87 1.02
CA SER A 203 9.21 13.78 0.70
C SER A 203 9.22 12.69 1.78
N ASP A 204 10.40 12.29 2.22
CA ASP A 204 10.59 11.24 3.23
C ASP A 204 10.17 11.74 4.62
N TRP A 205 10.46 13.00 4.96
CA TRP A 205 9.99 13.61 6.22
C TRP A 205 8.45 13.65 6.29
N ILE A 206 7.79 14.10 5.22
CA ILE A 206 6.31 14.10 5.12
C ILE A 206 5.80 12.66 5.25
N THR A 207 6.39 11.72 4.50
CA THR A 207 5.97 10.31 4.54
C THR A 207 6.06 9.76 5.96
N GLY A 208 7.19 9.93 6.64
CA GLY A 208 7.36 9.45 8.02
C GLY A 208 6.43 10.12 9.03
N HIS A 209 6.08 11.39 8.85
CA HIS A 209 5.18 12.10 9.75
C HIS A 209 3.70 11.73 9.54
N GLU A 210 3.29 11.58 8.28
CA GLU A 210 1.89 11.37 7.90
C GLU A 210 1.48 9.90 7.87
N PHE A 211 2.44 8.96 7.93
CA PHE A 211 2.17 7.54 7.64
C PHE A 211 1.11 6.89 8.53
N HIS A 212 1.03 7.33 9.80
CA HIS A 212 0.06 6.84 10.77
C HIS A 212 -1.37 7.31 10.48
N LYS A 213 -1.54 8.46 9.82
CA LYS A 213 -2.87 9.05 9.56
C LYS A 213 -3.72 8.23 8.60
N GLU A 214 -3.09 7.41 7.76
CA GLU A 214 -3.82 6.48 6.89
C GLU A 214 -4.61 5.45 7.70
N VAL A 215 -4.03 4.94 8.81
CA VAL A 215 -4.72 4.01 9.70
C VAL A 215 -5.93 4.70 10.34
N ASP A 216 -5.74 5.89 10.91
CA ASP A 216 -6.85 6.65 11.49
C ASP A 216 -7.98 6.89 10.48
N SER A 217 -7.62 7.24 9.23
CA SER A 217 -8.59 7.51 8.16
C SER A 217 -9.38 6.26 7.77
N ILE A 218 -8.73 5.10 7.71
CA ILE A 218 -9.40 3.82 7.42
C ILE A 218 -10.31 3.40 8.56
N ILE A 219 -9.85 3.51 9.80
CA ILE A 219 -10.68 3.16 10.97
C ILE A 219 -11.91 4.07 11.04
N GLN A 220 -11.76 5.36 10.75
CA GLN A 220 -12.89 6.28 10.63
C GLN A 220 -13.82 5.90 9.48
N PHE A 221 -13.28 5.52 8.32
CA PHE A 221 -14.07 5.08 7.18
C PHE A 221 -14.88 3.81 7.50
N ILE A 222 -14.27 2.81 8.14
CA ILE A 222 -14.94 1.58 8.57
C ILE A 222 -16.10 1.91 9.54
N LYS A 223 -15.83 2.75 10.55
CA LYS A 223 -16.85 3.18 11.52
C LYS A 223 -17.98 3.99 10.89
N GLY A 224 -17.66 4.85 9.90
CA GLY A 224 -18.64 5.72 9.23
C GLY A 224 -19.47 5.04 8.14
N THR A 225 -18.96 4.00 7.49
CA THR A 225 -19.66 3.28 6.41
C THR A 225 -20.52 2.11 6.88
N GLY A 226 -20.40 1.70 8.15
CA GLY A 226 -21.19 0.60 8.69
C GLY A 226 -20.93 -0.72 7.98
N VAL A 227 -19.71 -0.95 7.47
CA VAL A 227 -19.27 -2.25 6.90
C VAL A 227 -19.59 -3.32 7.94
N THR A 228 -20.65 -4.08 7.67
CA THR A 228 -21.33 -4.93 8.65
C THR A 228 -20.44 -6.08 9.10
N GLN A 229 -20.51 -6.38 10.39
CA GLN A 229 -19.96 -7.60 10.99
C GLN A 229 -20.73 -8.79 10.40
N ASN A 230 -20.16 -9.45 9.38
CA ASN A 230 -20.65 -10.74 8.91
C ASN A 230 -19.70 -11.84 9.36
#